data_AF-A0A3M0KF23-F1
#
_entry.id   AF-A0A3M0KF23-F1
#
_cell.length_a   1.000
_cell.length_b   1.000
_cell.length_c   1.000
_cell.angle_alpha   90.00
_cell.angle_beta   90.00
_cell.angle_gamma   90.00
#
_symmetry.space_group_name_H-M   'P 1'
#
loop_
_entity.id
_entity.type
_entity.pdbx_description
1 polymer ?
#
loop_
_entity_poly.entity_id
_entity_poly.type
_entity_poly.pdbx_seq_one_letter_code
_entity_poly.pdbx_strand_id
1 'polypeptide(L)'
;MGPAAGSAALLLCWLSGCCAAISSMDIERPGDGRCQPIEIPMCKDIGYNMTRMPNLMGHENQREAAIQLHEFAPWWSTGATAI
;
A
#
# COMPACT_ATOMS: atom_id res chain seq x y z
N MET A 1 -15.96 -12.77 -46.39
CA MET A 1 -14.75 -13.11 -45.62
C MET A 1 -14.47 -11.96 -44.67
N GLY A 2 -14.88 -12.12 -43.41
CA GLY A 2 -14.82 -11.08 -42.37
C GLY A 2 -13.42 -10.91 -41.77
N PRO A 3 -13.22 -9.85 -40.97
CA PRO A 3 -11.92 -9.24 -40.70
C PRO A 3 -11.11 -10.06 -39.69
N ALA A 4 -9.99 -10.65 -40.10
CA ALA A 4 -8.99 -11.23 -39.19
C ALA A 4 -8.00 -10.18 -38.64
N ALA A 5 -8.15 -8.90 -39.02
CA ALA A 5 -7.28 -7.81 -38.55
C ALA A 5 -7.72 -7.21 -37.20
N GLY A 6 -9.00 -7.37 -36.83
CA GLY A 6 -9.53 -6.83 -35.56
C GLY A 6 -9.03 -7.60 -34.33
N SER A 7 -8.97 -8.94 -34.41
CA SER A 7 -8.58 -9.79 -33.28
C SER A 7 -7.12 -9.63 -32.87
N ALA A 8 -6.20 -9.47 -33.83
CA ALA A 8 -4.78 -9.26 -33.53
C ALA A 8 -4.52 -7.87 -32.92
N ALA A 9 -5.20 -6.83 -33.40
CA ALA A 9 -5.10 -5.49 -32.83
C ALA A 9 -5.69 -5.42 -31.41
N LEU A 10 -6.79 -6.11 -31.15
CA LEU A 10 -7.38 -6.24 -29.81
C LEU A 10 -6.48 -7.01 -28.84
N LEU A 11 -5.84 -8.09 -29.30
CA LEU A 11 -4.86 -8.86 -28.52
C LEU A 11 -3.61 -8.04 -28.17
N LEU A 12 -3.10 -7.25 -29.12
CA LEU A 12 -1.98 -6.33 -28.88
C LEU A 12 -2.36 -5.19 -27.91
N CYS A 13 -3.60 -4.69 -28.00
CA CYS A 13 -4.12 -3.67 -27.08
C CYS A 13 -4.35 -4.24 -25.67
N TRP A 14 -4.73 -5.51 -25.54
CA TRP A 14 -4.80 -6.23 -24.25
C TRP A 14 -3.41 -6.45 -23.64
N LEU A 15 -2.43 -6.87 -24.44
CA LEU A 15 -1.04 -7.07 -24.00
C LEU A 15 -0.35 -5.73 -23.62
N SER A 16 -0.64 -4.65 -24.33
CA SER A 16 -0.11 -3.31 -24.05
C SER A 16 -0.91 -2.56 -22.99
N GLY A 17 -2.20 -2.86 -22.82
CA GLY A 17 -3.13 -2.14 -21.93
C GLY A 17 -2.97 -2.48 -20.45
N CYS A 18 -2.47 -3.69 -20.13
CA CYS A 18 -2.24 -4.06 -18.73
C CYS A 18 -1.11 -3.25 -18.07
N CYS A 19 -0.09 -2.84 -18.82
CA CYS A 19 1.07 -2.16 -18.23
C CYS A 19 0.74 -0.74 -17.75
N ALA A 20 -0.23 -0.06 -18.37
CA ALA A 20 -0.56 1.32 -18.02
C ALA A 20 -1.44 1.45 -16.76
N ALA A 21 -2.20 0.41 -16.41
CA ALA A 21 -3.18 0.49 -15.31
C ALA A 21 -2.57 0.31 -13.90
N ILE A 22 -1.40 -0.32 -13.77
CA ILE A 22 -0.83 -0.68 -12.45
C ILE A 22 0.01 0.46 -11.85
N SER A 23 0.42 1.44 -12.64
CA SER A 23 1.34 2.51 -12.22
C SER A 23 0.70 3.63 -11.38
N SER A 24 -0.60 3.51 -11.05
CA SER A 24 -1.40 4.63 -10.53
C SER A 24 -1.56 4.70 -9.00
N MET A 25 -0.95 3.82 -8.21
CA MET A 25 -1.20 3.81 -6.75
C MET A 25 -0.39 4.81 -5.91
N ASP A 26 0.61 5.49 -6.48
CA ASP A 26 1.50 6.38 -5.70
C ASP A 26 1.47 7.87 -6.09
N ILE A 27 0.79 8.26 -7.17
CA ILE A 27 0.85 9.63 -7.73
C ILE A 27 0.04 10.66 -6.91
N GLU A 28 -1.00 10.24 -6.18
CA GLU A 28 -1.88 11.17 -5.46
C GLU A 28 -1.41 11.52 -4.03
N ARG A 29 -0.36 10.88 -3.47
CA ARG A 29 0.04 11.19 -2.10
C ARG A 29 0.86 12.48 -2.03
N PRO A 30 0.39 13.55 -1.36
CA PRO A 30 1.16 14.77 -1.21
C PRO A 30 2.46 14.50 -0.44
N GLY A 31 3.56 15.06 -0.95
CA GLY A 31 4.79 15.32 -0.18
C GLY A 31 5.84 14.21 -0.16
N ASP A 32 7.09 14.67 -0.21
CA ASP A 32 8.39 14.07 0.07
C ASP A 32 8.47 13.43 1.47
N GLY A 33 7.60 12.46 1.69
CA GLY A 33 7.50 11.80 2.97
C GLY A 33 8.78 11.04 3.32
N ARG A 34 9.19 11.19 4.57
CA ARG A 34 10.47 10.70 5.07
C ARG A 34 10.26 9.36 5.75
N CYS A 35 11.20 8.45 5.52
CA CYS A 35 11.30 7.23 6.32
C CYS A 35 11.91 7.59 7.67
N GLN A 36 11.24 7.17 8.74
CA GLN A 36 11.72 7.29 10.11
C GLN A 36 11.63 5.92 10.82
N PRO A 37 12.46 5.66 11.85
CA PRO A 37 12.41 4.42 12.59
C PRO A 37 11.04 4.20 13.22
N ILE A 38 10.55 2.96 13.23
CA ILE A 38 9.30 2.61 13.91
C ILE A 38 9.49 2.78 15.41
N GLU A 39 8.62 3.52 16.07
CA GLU A 39 8.59 3.73 17.52
C GLU A 39 7.39 3.04 18.19
N ILE A 40 6.35 2.72 17.40
CA ILE A 40 5.11 2.10 17.88
C ILE A 40 5.38 0.67 18.36
N PRO A 41 5.17 0.35 19.66
CA PRO A 41 5.54 -0.95 20.22
C PRO A 41 4.88 -2.15 19.53
N MET A 42 3.60 -2.03 19.15
CA MET A 42 2.85 -3.08 18.45
C MET A 42 3.34 -3.35 17.03
N CYS A 43 4.11 -2.44 16.43
CA CYS A 43 4.64 -2.57 15.06
C CYS A 43 6.13 -2.91 15.06
N LYS A 44 6.69 -3.30 16.21
CA LYS A 44 8.07 -3.80 16.30
C LYS A 44 8.14 -5.25 15.82
N ASP A 45 9.30 -5.63 15.30
CA ASP A 45 9.64 -7.01 14.96
C ASP A 45 8.75 -7.68 13.90
N ILE A 46 8.09 -6.87 13.05
CA ILE A 46 7.24 -7.31 11.93
C ILE A 46 8.01 -7.51 10.60
N GLY A 47 9.34 -7.60 10.65
CA GLY A 47 10.20 -7.81 9.47
C GLY A 47 10.73 -6.54 8.79
N TYR A 48 10.41 -5.35 9.31
CA TYR A 48 11.01 -4.08 8.90
C TYR A 48 11.07 -3.08 10.07
N ASN A 49 11.95 -2.08 9.97
CA ASN A 49 12.24 -1.14 11.07
C ASN A 49 12.00 0.34 10.73
N MET A 50 11.57 0.64 9.50
CA MET A 50 11.31 2.01 9.03
C MET A 50 9.86 2.15 8.58
N THR A 51 9.26 3.31 8.86
CA THR A 51 7.93 3.69 8.36
C THR A 51 8.00 5.07 7.72
N ARG A 52 7.24 5.28 6.66
CA ARG A 52 7.16 6.59 5.98
C ARG A 52 6.05 7.43 6.59
N MET A 53 6.36 8.69 6.84
CA MET A 53 5.37 9.72 7.18
C MET A 53 5.21 10.75 6.05
N PRO A 54 4.00 11.25 5.75
CA PRO A 54 2.74 10.76 6.27
C PRO A 54 2.46 9.32 5.81
N ASN A 55 1.83 8.51 6.66
CA ASN A 55 1.48 7.13 6.36
C ASN A 55 0.19 7.06 5.51
N LEU A 56 -0.26 5.86 5.12
CA LEU A 56 -1.41 5.69 4.23
C LEU A 56 -2.74 6.19 4.82
N MET A 57 -2.83 6.28 6.14
CA MET A 57 -4.01 6.81 6.83
C MET A 57 -3.93 8.34 7.00
N GLY A 58 -2.92 9.00 6.43
CA GLY A 58 -2.74 10.45 6.49
C GLY A 58 -2.17 10.96 7.81
N HIS A 59 -1.75 10.08 8.72
CA HIS A 59 -1.08 10.51 9.95
C HIS A 59 0.26 11.15 9.62
N GLU A 60 0.54 12.31 10.19
CA GLU A 60 1.80 13.05 9.98
C GLU A 60 2.92 12.57 10.91
N ASN A 61 2.57 11.95 12.05
CA ASN A 61 3.51 11.43 13.03
C ASN A 61 3.05 10.10 13.65
N GLN A 62 3.99 9.34 14.21
CA GLN A 62 3.72 8.01 14.75
C GLN A 62 2.88 8.05 16.04
N ARG A 63 2.90 9.16 16.78
CA ARG A 63 2.09 9.31 17.99
C ARG A 63 0.59 9.31 17.65
N GLU A 64 0.20 10.03 16.60
CA GLU A 64 -1.17 10.05 16.11
C GLU A 64 -1.62 8.66 15.63
N ALA A 65 -0.77 7.99 14.84
CA ALA A 65 -1.04 6.62 14.38
C ALA A 65 -1.18 5.62 15.54
N ALA A 66 -0.37 5.76 16.60
CA ALA A 66 -0.41 4.88 17.76
C ALA A 66 -1.73 4.98 18.54
N ILE A 67 -2.37 6.17 18.57
CA ILE A 67 -3.65 6.36 19.26
C ILE A 67 -4.75 5.52 18.60
N GLN A 68 -4.82 5.54 17.27
CA GLN A 68 -5.82 4.76 16.54
C GLN A 68 -5.52 3.26 16.57
N LEU A 69 -4.24 2.87 16.53
CA LEU A 69 -3.84 1.46 16.62
C LEU A 69 -4.25 0.80 17.95
N HIS A 70 -4.40 1.57 19.04
CA HIS A 70 -4.81 1.02 20.33
C HIS A 70 -6.20 0.35 20.29
N GLU A 71 -7.10 0.82 19.43
CA GLU A 71 -8.42 0.17 19.23
C GLU A 71 -8.29 -1.26 18.72
N PHE A 72 -7.22 -1.52 17.95
CA PHE A 72 -6.94 -2.84 17.40
C PHE A 72 -6.13 -3.73 18.36
N ALA A 73 -5.84 -3.25 19.58
CA ALA A 73 -5.00 -3.96 20.53
C ALA A 73 -5.49 -5.40 20.90
N PRO A 74 -6.80 -5.63 21.08
CA PRO A 74 -7.29 -6.97 21.41
C PRO A 74 -7.02 -8.01 20.32
N TRP A 75 -6.96 -7.59 19.05
CA TRP A 75 -6.84 -8.49 17.89
C TRP A 75 -5.43 -9.05 17.70
N TRP A 76 -4.40 -8.28 18.08
CA TRP A 76 -3.02 -8.80 18.05
C TRP A 76 -2.75 -9.76 19.20
N SER A 77 -3.30 -9.48 20.38
CA SER A 77 -3.10 -10.30 21.59
C SER A 77 -3.74 -11.69 21.48
N THR A 78 -4.83 -11.79 20.71
CA THR A 78 -5.60 -13.03 20.55
C THR A 78 -5.07 -13.95 19.44
N GLY A 79 -3.98 -13.56 18.75
CA GLY A 79 -3.35 -14.38 17.73
C GLY A 79 -4.20 -14.62 16.48
N ALA A 80 -5.33 -13.92 16.34
CA ALA A 80 -6.25 -14.07 15.22
C ALA A 80 -5.70 -13.53 13.89
N THR A 81 -4.53 -12.89 13.90
CA THR A 81 -3.89 -12.23 12.75
C THR A 81 -2.37 -12.47 12.67
N ALA A 82 -1.86 -13.57 13.26
CA ALA A 82 -0.52 -14.03 12.92
C ALA A 82 -0.53 -14.50 11.45
N ILE A 83 0.19 -13.78 10.58
CA ILE A 83 0.57 -14.23 9.23
C ILE A 83 1.61 -15.33 9.37
#